data_AF-A0A1G6ZMF5-F1
#
_entry.id   AF-A0A1G6ZMF5-F1
#
_cell.length_a   1.000
_cell.length_b   1.000
_cell.length_c   1.000
_cell.angle_alpha   90.00
_cell.angle_beta   90.00
_cell.angle_gamma   90.00
#
_symmetry.space_group_name_H-M   'P 1'
#
loop_
_entity.id
_entity.type
_entity.pdbx_description
1 polymer ?
#
loop_
_entity_poly.entity_id
_entity_poly.type
_entity_poly.pdbx_seq_one_letter_code
_entity_poly.pdbx_strand_id
1 'polypeptide(L)'
;MHPTLDVDDETASEPEPDSSWWLDLGTEPHHYIHGCAQPDCDSDEVAASDVYCRTHEAFLGWGPQKPHALHYMAIGGLRAVIAAGFFFTALFDSMLPVWGVALLCGLAIAVLPLRLYPVNSRAAALYWLVAAAVGLELWFGTFTTQATLLTWSAYAGLAAWAALTALLANSGGGGRAGPAGEDRGAQVVAVTLTIVLPALAAAAVRAEWREAFLVVAVGGLTGALLVAAIIGVLRGGRHLERAHPPQVPYLARPLGLRWRVQFHRTRPGRPAGPIDRLARGVLAFFQVVAAGSAVGGTRAFSAVRLLGYGIAIAGTALLNWLVWISVEASRRILGSIVAAAVVMWAGLRITWATIRRATRVLLLPLAFAACAAVTFTWWAEAVRRYFADGELVTLAWIGAGTVAAATALTLIWVTLSGQALAVSLRSAQHSATIAATKGLLILALFAVALGAPGTLFDTGPIRWGWLTAGVLTLLAIATLIHFAARFKPRRLRRAARRNRTRRSTQPLRSGDKAAPDAKAQEPVEQSTGTRSGTAR
;
A
#
# COMPACT_ATOMS: atom_id res chain seq x y z
N MET A 1 -9.05 -11.83 49.69
CA MET A 1 -7.71 -11.34 49.34
C MET A 1 -7.52 -11.56 47.86
N HIS A 2 -7.76 -10.52 47.05
CA HIS A 2 -7.50 -10.55 45.63
C HIS A 2 -6.02 -10.20 45.42
N PRO A 3 -5.26 -10.97 44.62
CA PRO A 3 -3.94 -10.54 44.21
C PRO A 3 -4.11 -9.38 43.24
N THR A 4 -3.76 -8.18 43.68
CA THR A 4 -3.50 -7.03 42.82
C THR A 4 -2.23 -7.36 42.03
N LEU A 5 -2.41 -7.76 40.77
CA LEU A 5 -1.32 -7.79 39.81
C LEU A 5 -0.92 -6.33 39.56
N ASP A 6 0.16 -5.90 40.19
CA ASP A 6 0.94 -4.74 39.74
C ASP A 6 1.50 -5.12 38.37
N VAL A 7 0.72 -4.80 37.33
CA VAL A 7 1.23 -4.76 35.96
C VAL A 7 2.02 -3.47 35.88
N ASP A 8 3.34 -3.59 35.75
CA ASP A 8 4.23 -2.47 35.47
C ASP A 8 3.73 -1.74 34.22
N ASP A 9 3.04 -0.62 34.44
CA ASP A 9 2.48 0.30 33.45
C ASP A 9 3.59 1.20 32.87
N GLU A 10 4.79 0.63 32.67
CA GLU A 10 5.92 1.32 32.07
C GLU A 10 5.87 1.13 30.55
N THR A 11 5.50 2.23 29.88
CA THR A 11 5.60 2.48 28.43
C THR A 11 4.41 2.12 27.55
N ALA A 12 3.18 2.27 28.04
CA ALA A 12 2.10 2.71 27.15
C ALA A 12 2.38 4.15 26.73
N SER A 13 3.25 4.33 25.72
CA SER A 13 3.46 5.61 25.05
C SER A 13 2.09 6.21 24.75
N GLU A 14 1.79 7.36 25.33
CA GLU A 14 0.56 8.11 25.03
C GLU A 14 0.42 8.14 23.50
N PRO A 15 -0.75 7.75 22.96
CA PRO A 15 -0.97 7.76 21.52
C PRO A 15 -0.65 9.16 21.01
N GLU A 16 0.30 9.24 20.05
CA GLU A 16 0.67 10.49 19.41
C GLU A 16 -0.61 11.26 19.03
N PRO A 17 -0.73 12.53 19.43
CA PRO A 17 -1.96 13.28 19.26
C PRO A 17 -2.24 13.52 17.77
N ASP A 18 -3.49 13.28 17.38
CA ASP A 18 -4.14 13.77 16.16
C ASP A 18 -3.51 13.36 14.81
N SER A 19 -3.20 12.07 14.61
CA SER A 19 -3.29 11.54 13.24
C SER A 19 -4.76 11.60 12.81
N SER A 20 -5.02 12.37 11.76
CA SER A 20 -6.37 12.47 11.21
C SER A 20 -6.92 11.10 10.86
N TRP A 21 -8.10 10.74 11.37
CA TRP A 21 -8.68 9.38 11.32
C TRP A 21 -8.64 8.68 9.95
N TRP A 22 -8.71 9.43 8.84
CA TRP A 22 -8.65 8.86 7.49
C TRP A 22 -7.27 8.30 7.11
N LEU A 23 -6.21 8.74 7.77
CA LEU A 23 -4.85 8.21 7.60
C LEU A 23 -4.66 6.86 8.29
N ASP A 24 -5.58 6.46 9.16
CA ASP A 24 -5.53 5.18 9.87
C ASP A 24 -6.36 4.09 9.17
N LEU A 25 -7.16 4.46 8.16
CA LEU A 25 -7.92 3.49 7.37
C LEU A 25 -6.99 2.44 6.74
N GLY A 26 -7.32 1.16 7.00
CA GLY A 26 -6.55 0.01 6.52
C GLY A 26 -5.24 -0.28 7.26
N THR A 27 -4.83 0.57 8.20
CA THR A 27 -3.60 0.42 9.01
C THR A 27 -3.86 0.55 10.51
N GLU A 28 -5.09 0.86 10.90
CA GLU A 28 -5.54 0.98 12.27
C GLU A 28 -5.10 -0.24 13.10
N PRO A 29 -4.36 -0.05 14.20
CA PRO A 29 -4.07 -1.13 15.12
C PRO A 29 -5.39 -1.59 15.76
N HIS A 30 -5.53 -2.89 15.96
CA HIS A 30 -6.71 -3.40 16.67
C HIS A 30 -6.62 -3.06 18.14
N HIS A 31 -7.78 -2.78 18.75
CA HIS A 31 -7.91 -2.78 20.21
C HIS A 31 -7.63 -4.17 20.80
N TYR A 32 -7.46 -4.20 22.13
CA TYR A 32 -7.09 -5.39 22.87
C TYR A 32 -8.00 -6.59 22.57
N ILE A 33 -7.39 -7.74 22.26
CA ILE A 33 -8.11 -8.98 21.99
C ILE A 33 -8.52 -9.59 23.32
N HIS A 34 -9.83 -9.72 23.54
CA HIS A 34 -10.36 -10.46 24.68
C HIS A 34 -10.77 -11.87 24.26
N GLY A 35 -10.43 -12.85 25.10
CA GLY A 35 -11.01 -14.20 25.03
C GLY A 35 -12.51 -14.20 25.34
N CYS A 36 -13.15 -15.36 25.21
CA CYS A 36 -14.54 -15.52 25.64
C CYS A 36 -14.66 -15.66 27.16
N ALA A 37 -15.85 -15.42 27.70
CA ALA A 37 -16.11 -15.49 29.14
C ALA A 37 -16.14 -16.91 29.74
N GLN A 38 -15.81 -17.95 28.97
CA GLN A 38 -15.72 -19.33 29.45
C GLN A 38 -14.39 -19.55 30.18
N PRO A 39 -14.36 -20.40 31.23
CA PRO A 39 -13.09 -20.81 31.84
C PRO A 39 -12.20 -21.49 30.80
N ASP A 40 -10.87 -21.39 30.99
CA ASP A 40 -9.86 -22.00 30.11
C ASP A 40 -9.86 -21.48 28.66
N CYS A 41 -10.36 -20.26 28.42
CA CYS A 41 -10.25 -19.63 27.11
C CYS A 41 -8.82 -19.15 26.84
N ASP A 42 -8.18 -19.73 25.83
CA ASP A 42 -6.93 -19.22 25.28
C ASP A 42 -7.19 -17.98 24.41
N SER A 43 -6.79 -16.80 24.89
CA SER A 43 -6.92 -15.55 24.14
C SER A 43 -5.92 -15.43 23.00
N ASP A 44 -4.79 -16.14 23.07
CA ASP A 44 -3.69 -16.00 22.10
C ASP A 44 -4.03 -16.67 20.77
N GLU A 45 -4.95 -17.64 20.77
CA GLU A 45 -5.49 -18.27 19.57
C GLU A 45 -6.56 -17.44 18.85
N VAL A 46 -7.09 -16.41 19.49
CA VAL A 46 -8.18 -15.58 18.95
C VAL A 46 -7.60 -14.50 18.04
N ALA A 47 -7.94 -14.53 16.76
CA ALA A 47 -7.58 -13.44 15.86
C ALA A 47 -8.50 -12.23 16.10
N ALA A 48 -8.00 -11.01 15.89
CA ALA A 48 -8.81 -9.79 16.09
C ALA A 48 -10.05 -9.71 15.18
N SER A 49 -10.08 -10.49 14.08
CA SER A 49 -11.22 -10.61 13.17
C SER A 49 -12.18 -11.76 13.52
N ASP A 50 -11.83 -12.65 14.46
CA ASP A 50 -12.67 -13.79 14.84
C ASP A 50 -13.95 -13.30 15.53
N VAL A 51 -15.11 -13.71 15.01
CA VAL A 51 -16.44 -13.41 15.60
C VAL A 51 -16.83 -14.45 16.65
N TYR A 52 -16.25 -15.65 16.56
CA TYR A 52 -16.47 -16.74 17.49
C TYR A 52 -15.15 -17.24 18.06
N CYS A 53 -15.18 -17.63 19.32
CA CYS A 53 -14.07 -18.26 20.00
C CYS A 53 -13.80 -19.64 19.41
N ARG A 54 -12.54 -19.95 19.11
CA ARG A 54 -12.15 -21.21 18.46
C ARG A 54 -12.32 -22.43 19.35
N THR A 55 -12.07 -22.28 20.64
CA THR A 55 -12.12 -23.37 21.62
C THR A 55 -13.56 -23.66 22.07
N HIS A 56 -14.36 -22.62 22.28
CA HIS A 56 -15.69 -22.74 22.88
C HIS A 56 -16.86 -22.50 21.92
N GLU A 57 -16.60 -22.10 20.67
CA GLU A 57 -17.62 -21.71 19.66
C GLU A 57 -18.61 -20.62 20.15
N ALA A 58 -18.20 -19.91 21.21
CA ALA A 58 -18.95 -18.84 21.84
C ALA A 58 -18.78 -17.54 21.05
N PHE A 59 -19.83 -16.73 20.98
CA PHE A 59 -19.78 -15.44 20.32
C PHE A 59 -18.85 -14.49 21.08
N LEU A 60 -17.86 -13.92 20.39
CA LEU A 60 -16.97 -12.91 20.92
C LEU A 60 -17.64 -11.54 20.73
N GLY A 61 -18.43 -11.14 21.72
CA GLY A 61 -19.13 -9.85 21.70
C GLY A 61 -18.19 -8.64 21.78
N TRP A 62 -18.77 -7.45 21.95
CA TRP A 62 -18.04 -6.18 22.09
C TRP A 62 -17.32 -5.99 23.44
N GLY A 63 -17.33 -6.98 24.33
CA GLY A 63 -16.65 -6.85 25.62
C GLY A 63 -16.45 -8.17 26.36
N PRO A 64 -15.61 -8.17 27.41
CA PRO A 64 -15.24 -9.35 28.19
C PRO A 64 -16.32 -9.80 29.19
N GLN A 65 -17.41 -9.04 29.33
CA GLN A 65 -18.44 -9.31 30.32
C GLN A 65 -19.36 -10.46 29.89
N LYS A 66 -19.81 -11.26 30.85
CA LYS A 66 -20.80 -12.31 30.62
C LYS A 66 -22.05 -11.72 29.95
N PRO A 67 -22.62 -12.39 28.93
CA PRO A 67 -23.77 -11.87 28.21
C PRO A 67 -24.94 -11.65 29.18
N HIS A 68 -25.38 -10.40 29.30
CA HIS A 68 -26.56 -10.04 30.07
C HIS A 68 -27.81 -10.70 29.48
N ALA A 69 -28.88 -10.93 30.26
CA ALA A 69 -30.13 -11.51 29.75
C ALA A 69 -30.70 -10.74 28.54
N LEU A 70 -30.49 -9.42 28.53
CA LEU A 70 -30.83 -8.54 27.40
C LEU A 70 -30.15 -8.93 26.09
N HIS A 71 -28.94 -9.50 26.13
CA HIS A 71 -28.24 -9.98 24.94
C HIS A 71 -28.99 -11.14 24.27
N TYR A 72 -29.47 -12.09 25.08
CA TYR A 72 -30.28 -13.20 24.56
C TYR A 72 -31.64 -12.73 24.05
N MET A 73 -32.27 -11.76 24.73
CA MET A 73 -33.50 -11.11 24.23
C MET A 73 -33.27 -10.39 22.90
N ALA A 74 -32.15 -9.67 22.75
CA ALA A 74 -31.80 -8.98 21.50
C ALA A 74 -31.58 -9.98 20.36
N ILE A 75 -30.88 -11.10 20.59
CA ILE A 75 -30.74 -12.17 19.60
C ILE A 75 -32.10 -12.78 19.24
N GLY A 76 -32.97 -13.01 20.23
CA GLY A 76 -34.33 -13.50 20.01
C GLY A 76 -35.18 -12.52 19.19
N GLY A 77 -35.12 -11.23 19.52
CA GLY A 77 -35.76 -10.16 18.77
C GLY A 77 -35.26 -10.06 17.33
N LEU A 78 -33.94 -10.14 17.11
CA LEU A 78 -33.36 -10.14 15.78
C LEU A 78 -33.84 -11.33 14.94
N ARG A 79 -33.89 -12.52 15.55
CA ARG A 79 -34.47 -13.72 14.91
C ARG A 79 -35.92 -13.51 14.52
N ALA A 80 -36.73 -12.91 15.38
CA ALA A 80 -38.12 -12.59 15.09
C ALA A 80 -38.25 -11.56 13.94
N VAL A 81 -37.39 -10.53 13.91
CA VAL A 81 -37.34 -9.55 12.80
C VAL A 81 -36.99 -10.21 11.48
N ILE A 82 -36.00 -11.12 11.47
CA ILE A 82 -35.64 -11.91 10.28
C ILE A 82 -36.86 -12.69 9.78
N ALA A 83 -37.52 -13.46 10.66
CA ALA A 83 -38.71 -14.23 10.31
C ALA A 83 -39.87 -13.36 9.81
N ALA A 84 -40.11 -12.23 10.48
CA ALA A 84 -41.12 -11.26 10.08
C ALA A 84 -40.85 -10.69 8.68
N GLY A 85 -39.58 -10.42 8.34
CA GLY A 85 -39.22 -9.97 6.99
C GLY A 85 -39.61 -10.97 5.90
N PHE A 86 -39.35 -12.26 6.07
CA PHE A 86 -39.80 -13.28 5.12
C PHE A 86 -41.33 -13.41 5.08
N PHE A 87 -41.99 -13.38 6.24
CA PHE A 87 -43.45 -13.44 6.33
C PHE A 87 -44.12 -12.25 5.61
N PHE A 88 -43.68 -11.02 5.87
CA PHE A 88 -44.21 -9.81 5.24
C PHE A 88 -43.88 -9.73 3.75
N THR A 89 -42.75 -10.31 3.32
CA THR A 89 -42.43 -10.43 1.89
C THR A 89 -43.47 -11.28 1.17
N ALA A 90 -43.86 -12.41 1.75
CA ALA A 90 -44.91 -13.26 1.20
C ALA A 90 -46.31 -12.61 1.31
N LEU A 91 -46.60 -11.92 2.42
CA LEU A 91 -47.90 -11.27 2.64
C LEU A 91 -48.16 -10.09 1.70
N PHE A 92 -47.16 -9.24 1.48
CA PHE A 92 -47.30 -8.02 0.69
C PHE A 92 -46.87 -8.18 -0.77
N ASP A 93 -46.40 -9.37 -1.15
CA ASP A 93 -45.73 -9.62 -2.44
C ASP A 93 -44.70 -8.53 -2.78
N SER A 94 -43.87 -8.19 -1.80
CA SER A 94 -42.89 -7.11 -1.90
C SER A 94 -41.54 -7.58 -1.42
N MET A 95 -40.48 -7.30 -2.17
CA MET A 95 -39.11 -7.67 -1.78
C MET A 95 -38.52 -6.78 -0.68
N LEU A 96 -39.15 -5.65 -0.34
CA LEU A 96 -38.61 -4.66 0.60
C LEU A 96 -38.36 -5.21 2.02
N PRO A 97 -39.27 -5.99 2.63
CA PRO A 97 -39.04 -6.50 3.98
C PRO A 97 -37.84 -7.45 4.06
N VAL A 98 -37.68 -8.38 3.10
CA VAL A 98 -36.52 -9.28 3.07
C VAL A 98 -35.24 -8.55 2.67
N TRP A 99 -35.32 -7.53 1.81
CA TRP A 99 -34.19 -6.66 1.51
C TRP A 99 -33.69 -5.93 2.77
N GLY A 100 -34.58 -5.41 3.60
CA GLY A 100 -34.23 -4.78 4.88
C GLY A 100 -33.54 -5.75 5.84
N VAL A 101 -33.98 -7.01 5.87
CA VAL A 101 -33.29 -8.08 6.61
C VAL A 101 -31.90 -8.34 6.04
N ALA A 102 -31.76 -8.42 4.70
CA ALA A 102 -30.47 -8.60 4.05
C ALA A 102 -29.51 -7.43 4.33
N LEU A 103 -30.01 -6.19 4.38
CA LEU A 103 -29.24 -5.01 4.76
C LEU A 103 -28.64 -5.15 6.16
N LEU A 104 -29.43 -5.57 7.15
CA LEU A 104 -28.98 -5.77 8.53
C LEU A 104 -27.98 -6.93 8.64
N CYS A 105 -28.26 -8.05 7.97
CA CYS A 105 -27.33 -9.18 7.89
C CYS A 105 -26.01 -8.78 7.21
N GLY A 106 -26.08 -8.00 6.13
CA GLY A 106 -24.91 -7.50 5.42
C GLY A 106 -24.04 -6.60 6.30
N LEU A 107 -24.68 -5.73 7.08
CA LEU A 107 -23.99 -4.90 8.07
C LEU A 107 -23.29 -5.77 9.12
N ALA A 108 -23.95 -6.81 9.63
CA ALA A 108 -23.34 -7.72 10.59
C ALA A 108 -22.13 -8.46 9.99
N ILE A 109 -22.22 -8.96 8.75
CA ILE A 109 -21.12 -9.68 8.08
C ILE A 109 -19.92 -8.75 7.80
N ALA A 110 -20.18 -7.50 7.38
CA ALA A 110 -19.12 -6.54 7.04
C ALA A 110 -18.48 -5.87 8.27
N VAL A 111 -19.26 -5.58 9.31
CA VAL A 111 -18.82 -4.73 10.44
C VAL A 111 -18.34 -5.53 11.63
N LEU A 112 -18.97 -6.66 11.94
CA LEU A 112 -18.70 -7.40 13.18
C LEU A 112 -17.28 -7.99 13.28
N PRO A 113 -16.67 -8.49 12.18
CA PRO A 113 -15.25 -8.86 12.19
C PRO A 113 -14.31 -7.67 12.44
N LEU A 114 -14.77 -6.45 12.18
CA LEU A 114 -14.02 -5.21 12.41
C LEU A 114 -14.32 -4.56 13.76
N ARG A 115 -15.00 -5.25 14.69
CA ARG A 115 -15.41 -4.65 15.98
C ARG A 115 -14.27 -4.07 16.83
N LEU A 116 -13.05 -4.57 16.65
CA LEU A 116 -11.83 -4.08 17.33
C LEU A 116 -11.11 -2.97 16.54
N TYR A 117 -11.67 -2.54 15.42
CA TYR A 117 -11.14 -1.52 14.51
C TYR A 117 -12.21 -0.41 14.33
N PRO A 118 -12.33 0.57 15.24
CA PRO A 118 -13.44 1.53 15.24
C PRO A 118 -13.52 2.38 13.97
N VAL A 119 -12.39 2.76 13.37
CA VAL A 119 -12.38 3.53 12.12
C VAL A 119 -12.77 2.62 10.94
N ASN A 120 -12.15 1.45 10.83
CA ASN A 120 -12.44 0.52 9.73
C ASN A 120 -13.87 -0.03 9.77
N SER A 121 -14.43 -0.26 10.97
CA SER A 121 -15.82 -0.72 11.13
C SER A 121 -16.84 0.31 10.67
N ARG A 122 -16.64 1.59 11.01
CA ARG A 122 -17.47 2.71 10.51
C ARG A 122 -17.35 2.85 8.99
N ALA A 123 -16.15 2.72 8.43
CA ALA A 123 -15.94 2.76 6.99
C ALA A 123 -16.64 1.60 6.27
N ALA A 124 -16.54 0.37 6.79
CA ALA A 124 -17.25 -0.79 6.26
C ALA A 124 -18.78 -0.61 6.30
N ALA A 125 -19.31 -0.07 7.41
CA ALA A 125 -20.72 0.25 7.54
C ALA A 125 -21.14 1.30 6.50
N LEU A 126 -20.36 2.36 6.32
CA LEU A 126 -20.63 3.42 5.35
C LEU A 126 -20.63 2.88 3.91
N TYR A 127 -19.60 2.11 3.52
CA TYR A 127 -19.54 1.49 2.19
C TYR A 127 -20.77 0.62 1.93
N TRP A 128 -21.17 -0.18 2.92
CA TRP A 128 -22.32 -1.05 2.80
C TRP A 128 -23.63 -0.28 2.66
N LEU A 129 -23.87 0.70 3.54
CA LEU A 129 -25.10 1.49 3.53
C LEU A 129 -25.25 2.31 2.25
N VAL A 130 -24.16 2.95 1.79
CA VAL A 130 -24.16 3.71 0.53
C VAL A 130 -24.40 2.79 -0.66
N ALA A 131 -23.69 1.67 -0.75
CA ALA A 131 -23.88 0.72 -1.85
C ALA A 131 -25.29 0.12 -1.86
N ALA A 132 -25.84 -0.21 -0.69
CA ALA A 132 -27.18 -0.74 -0.59
C ALA A 132 -28.24 0.30 -0.98
N ALA A 133 -28.09 1.56 -0.56
CA ALA A 133 -28.99 2.65 -0.97
C ALA A 133 -28.95 2.88 -2.49
N VAL A 134 -27.75 2.92 -3.08
CA VAL A 134 -27.58 3.03 -4.54
C VAL A 134 -28.18 1.81 -5.26
N GLY A 135 -27.98 0.59 -4.73
CA GLY A 135 -28.55 -0.64 -5.28
C GLY A 135 -30.08 -0.65 -5.25
N LEU A 136 -30.68 -0.17 -4.15
CA LEU A 136 -32.12 -0.02 -4.02
C LEU A 136 -32.66 0.98 -5.07
N GLU A 137 -31.99 2.11 -5.21
CA GLU A 137 -32.37 3.15 -6.18
C GLU A 137 -32.22 2.66 -7.63
N LEU A 138 -31.16 1.90 -7.95
CA LEU A 138 -30.99 1.27 -9.26
C LEU A 138 -32.15 0.34 -9.62
N TRP A 139 -32.72 -0.33 -8.61
CA TRP A 139 -33.78 -1.31 -8.79
C TRP A 139 -35.16 -0.66 -8.93
N PHE A 140 -35.49 0.33 -8.08
CA PHE A 140 -36.79 0.99 -8.11
C PHE A 140 -36.84 2.18 -9.10
N GLY A 141 -35.71 2.76 -9.47
CA GLY A 141 -35.58 3.76 -10.53
C GLY A 141 -36.37 5.05 -10.27
N THR A 142 -36.64 5.39 -9.01
CA THR A 142 -37.62 6.41 -8.64
C THR A 142 -37.16 7.84 -8.87
N PHE A 143 -35.86 8.13 -8.79
CA PHE A 143 -35.33 9.50 -8.85
C PHE A 143 -34.41 9.77 -10.03
N THR A 144 -33.78 8.76 -10.63
CA THR A 144 -32.82 8.96 -11.74
C THR A 144 -32.81 7.81 -12.73
N THR A 145 -32.41 8.08 -13.99
CA THR A 145 -32.14 6.99 -14.94
C THR A 145 -30.93 6.17 -14.46
N GLN A 146 -30.96 4.85 -14.65
CA GLN A 146 -29.86 3.95 -14.26
C GLN A 146 -28.50 4.40 -14.81
N ALA A 147 -28.47 4.86 -16.06
CA ALA A 147 -27.26 5.39 -16.69
C ALA A 147 -26.72 6.64 -15.98
N THR A 148 -27.61 7.56 -15.58
CA THR A 148 -27.24 8.77 -14.84
C THR A 148 -26.68 8.41 -13.46
N LEU A 149 -27.32 7.51 -12.73
CA LEU A 149 -26.87 7.10 -11.39
C LEU A 149 -25.51 6.39 -11.43
N LEU A 150 -25.33 5.45 -12.36
CA LEU A 150 -24.05 4.76 -12.56
C LEU A 150 -22.93 5.75 -12.92
N THR A 151 -23.21 6.69 -13.81
CA THR A 151 -22.25 7.74 -14.20
C THR A 151 -21.84 8.60 -13.01
N TRP A 152 -22.79 9.13 -12.23
CA TRP A 152 -22.49 9.98 -11.08
C TRP A 152 -21.78 9.22 -9.96
N SER A 153 -22.16 7.97 -9.71
CA SER A 153 -21.47 7.11 -8.74
C SER A 153 -20.01 6.85 -9.14
N ALA A 154 -19.75 6.66 -10.44
CA ALA A 154 -18.40 6.51 -10.96
C ALA A 154 -17.57 7.78 -10.77
N TYR A 155 -18.12 8.96 -11.10
CA TYR A 155 -17.43 10.23 -10.88
C TYR A 155 -17.19 10.52 -9.40
N ALA A 156 -18.16 10.26 -8.53
CA ALA A 156 -17.99 10.44 -7.08
C ALA A 156 -16.91 9.50 -6.52
N GLY A 157 -16.89 8.22 -6.94
CA GLY A 157 -15.85 7.27 -6.57
C GLY A 157 -14.46 7.68 -7.05
N LEU A 158 -14.34 8.16 -8.29
CA LEU A 158 -13.08 8.66 -8.84
C LEU A 158 -12.59 9.93 -8.12
N ALA A 159 -13.50 10.85 -7.79
CA ALA A 159 -13.18 12.05 -7.03
C ALA A 159 -12.71 11.72 -5.61
N ALA A 160 -13.41 10.82 -4.91
CA ALA A 160 -13.01 10.34 -3.59
C ALA A 160 -11.65 9.63 -3.63
N TRP A 161 -11.40 8.85 -4.68
CA TRP A 161 -10.10 8.17 -4.87
C TRP A 161 -8.97 9.16 -5.12
N ALA A 162 -9.18 10.17 -5.98
CA ALA A 162 -8.23 11.24 -6.23
C ALA A 162 -7.93 12.06 -4.97
N ALA A 163 -8.97 12.39 -4.18
CA ALA A 163 -8.81 13.12 -2.93
C ALA A 163 -8.00 12.31 -1.92
N LEU A 164 -8.31 11.02 -1.75
CA LEU A 164 -7.61 10.15 -0.81
C LEU A 164 -6.14 9.94 -1.22
N THR A 165 -5.85 9.69 -2.49
CA THR A 165 -4.46 9.52 -2.96
C THR A 165 -3.65 10.81 -2.78
N ALA A 166 -4.23 11.97 -3.07
CA ALA A 166 -3.60 13.27 -2.84
C ALA A 166 -3.33 13.52 -1.34
N LEU A 167 -4.30 13.22 -0.46
CA LEU A 167 -4.12 13.34 0.99
C LEU A 167 -3.03 12.41 1.52
N LEU A 168 -3.00 11.15 1.07
CA LEU A 168 -1.97 10.18 1.46
C LEU A 168 -0.58 10.53 0.91
N ALA A 169 -0.51 11.12 -0.28
CA ALA A 169 0.74 11.60 -0.87
C ALA A 169 1.27 12.83 -0.11
N ASN A 170 0.38 13.73 0.31
CA ASN A 170 0.73 14.91 1.09
C ASN A 170 1.13 14.57 2.54
N SER A 171 0.53 13.54 3.14
CA SER A 171 0.85 13.11 4.50
C SER A 171 2.15 12.28 4.61
N GLY A 172 2.91 12.16 3.52
CA GLY A 172 4.22 11.51 3.54
C GLY A 172 4.19 9.99 3.63
N GLY A 173 3.14 9.34 3.14
CA GLY A 173 3.19 7.91 2.76
C GLY A 173 3.84 6.95 3.78
N GLY A 174 3.50 7.06 5.07
CA GLY A 174 3.77 6.04 6.08
C GLY A 174 5.23 5.93 6.55
N GLY A 175 5.53 6.57 7.68
CA GLY A 175 6.63 6.21 8.59
C GLY A 175 8.04 6.22 8.01
N ARG A 176 8.85 7.21 8.42
CA ARG A 176 10.28 7.47 8.07
C ARG A 176 10.48 8.38 6.86
N ALA A 177 10.07 9.64 6.98
CA ALA A 177 10.60 10.71 6.15
C ALA A 177 11.87 11.25 6.82
N GLY A 178 12.97 11.28 6.07
CA GLY A 178 14.27 11.75 6.50
C GLY A 178 14.34 13.28 6.53
N PRO A 179 15.53 13.89 6.36
CA PRO A 179 15.72 15.33 6.56
C PRO A 179 14.71 16.16 5.74
N ALA A 180 13.90 16.94 6.48
CA ALA A 180 12.59 17.51 6.13
C ALA A 180 12.47 18.38 4.85
N GLY A 181 13.57 18.64 4.14
CA GLY A 181 13.58 19.38 2.88
C GLY A 181 13.61 18.50 1.62
N GLU A 182 14.12 17.26 1.72
CA GLU A 182 14.31 16.42 0.53
C GLU A 182 13.02 15.71 0.09
N ASP A 183 12.14 15.39 1.04
CA ASP A 183 10.93 14.63 0.82
C ASP A 183 9.75 15.47 0.33
N ARG A 184 9.69 16.77 0.65
CA ARG A 184 8.60 17.66 0.22
C ARG A 184 8.49 17.79 -1.30
N GLY A 185 9.63 17.83 -1.99
CA GLY A 185 9.67 17.89 -3.44
C GLY A 185 9.06 16.65 -4.11
N ALA A 186 9.37 15.47 -3.57
CA ALA A 186 8.82 14.20 -4.03
C ALA A 186 7.32 14.08 -3.70
N GLN A 187 6.88 14.63 -2.56
CA GLN A 187 5.46 14.68 -2.18
C GLN A 187 4.64 15.53 -3.14
N VAL A 188 5.10 16.72 -3.53
CA VAL A 188 4.38 17.57 -4.51
C VAL A 188 4.28 16.87 -5.87
N VAL A 189 5.37 16.25 -6.33
CA VAL A 189 5.36 15.40 -7.54
C VAL A 189 4.33 14.28 -7.38
N ALA A 190 4.30 13.60 -6.24
CA ALA A 190 3.37 12.52 -5.99
C ALA A 190 1.91 12.99 -6.02
N VAL A 191 1.58 14.10 -5.36
CA VAL A 191 0.22 14.70 -5.39
C VAL A 191 -0.20 14.99 -6.82
N THR A 192 0.65 15.61 -7.63
CA THR A 192 0.32 15.90 -9.05
C THR A 192 0.13 14.64 -9.88
N LEU A 193 0.94 13.60 -9.66
CA LEU A 193 0.82 12.32 -10.37
C LEU A 193 -0.42 11.53 -9.95
N THR A 194 -0.87 11.64 -8.69
CA THR A 194 -2.03 10.89 -8.19
C THR A 194 -3.36 11.27 -8.85
N ILE A 195 -3.45 12.47 -9.46
CA ILE A 195 -4.65 12.96 -10.17
C ILE A 195 -4.74 12.38 -11.60
N VAL A 196 -3.62 11.94 -12.18
CA VAL A 196 -3.55 11.50 -13.59
C VAL A 196 -4.43 10.28 -13.85
N LEU A 197 -4.33 9.24 -13.02
CA LEU A 197 -5.12 8.02 -13.20
C LEU A 197 -6.64 8.24 -13.04
N PRO A 198 -7.14 8.93 -11.99
CA PRO A 198 -8.55 9.25 -11.88
C PRO A 198 -9.05 10.07 -13.07
N ALA A 199 -8.26 11.03 -13.56
CA ALA A 199 -8.61 11.83 -14.72
C ALA A 199 -8.70 10.96 -16.00
N LEU A 200 -7.73 10.07 -16.24
CA LEU A 200 -7.80 9.14 -17.36
C LEU A 200 -9.00 8.19 -17.28
N ALA A 201 -9.32 7.70 -16.08
CA ALA A 201 -10.50 6.87 -15.86
C ALA A 201 -11.79 7.66 -16.11
N ALA A 202 -11.89 8.91 -15.62
CA ALA A 202 -13.03 9.79 -15.82
C ALA A 202 -13.24 10.14 -17.31
N ALA A 203 -12.16 10.30 -18.07
CA ALA A 203 -12.18 10.52 -19.51
C ALA A 203 -12.76 9.31 -20.29
N ALA A 204 -12.66 8.10 -19.73
CA ALA A 204 -13.20 6.89 -20.33
C ALA A 204 -14.70 6.66 -20.03
N VAL A 205 -15.25 7.30 -18.99
CA VAL A 205 -16.65 7.12 -18.57
C VAL A 205 -17.63 7.78 -19.55
N ARG A 206 -17.38 9.01 -19.99
CA ARG A 206 -18.21 9.71 -20.99
C ARG A 206 -17.40 10.53 -21.98
N ALA A 207 -17.81 10.49 -23.25
CA ALA A 207 -17.17 11.23 -24.33
C ALA A 207 -17.24 12.75 -24.15
N GLU A 208 -18.34 13.28 -23.60
CA GLU A 208 -18.57 14.72 -23.41
C GLU A 208 -17.52 15.41 -22.53
N TRP A 209 -16.98 14.71 -21.54
CA TRP A 209 -15.98 15.25 -20.61
C TRP A 209 -14.56 14.76 -20.91
N ARG A 210 -14.40 13.96 -21.96
CA ARG A 210 -13.13 13.30 -22.29
C ARG A 210 -12.00 14.30 -22.48
N GLU A 211 -12.24 15.37 -23.23
CA GLU A 211 -11.21 16.39 -23.50
C GLU A 211 -10.78 17.11 -22.21
N ALA A 212 -11.74 17.54 -21.38
CA ALA A 212 -11.46 18.20 -20.11
C ALA A 212 -10.61 17.32 -19.18
N PHE A 213 -10.96 16.03 -19.04
CA PHE A 213 -10.22 15.11 -18.20
C PHE A 213 -8.84 14.72 -18.79
N LEU A 214 -8.71 14.65 -20.12
CA LEU A 214 -7.39 14.48 -20.76
C LEU A 214 -6.48 15.68 -20.53
N VAL A 215 -7.02 16.90 -20.57
CA VAL A 215 -6.28 18.12 -20.21
C VAL A 215 -5.81 18.07 -18.76
N VAL A 216 -6.66 17.61 -17.82
CA VAL A 216 -6.26 17.42 -16.42
C VAL A 216 -5.17 16.36 -16.28
N ALA A 217 -5.27 15.23 -16.98
CA ALA A 217 -4.27 14.17 -16.94
C ALA A 217 -2.90 14.63 -17.50
N VAL A 218 -2.90 15.29 -18.66
CA VAL A 218 -1.68 15.85 -19.28
C VAL A 218 -1.13 17.00 -18.42
N GLY A 219 -1.99 17.84 -17.86
CA GLY A 219 -1.61 18.92 -16.93
C GLY A 219 -0.98 18.39 -15.65
N GLY A 220 -1.50 17.30 -15.08
CA GLY A 220 -0.91 16.64 -13.91
C GLY A 220 0.48 16.07 -14.20
N LEU A 221 0.66 15.42 -15.36
CA LEU A 221 1.96 14.87 -15.78
C LEU A 221 2.98 15.98 -16.07
N THR A 222 2.60 17.01 -16.80
CA THR A 222 3.48 18.15 -17.13
C THR A 222 3.81 18.96 -15.88
N GLY A 223 2.86 19.16 -14.98
CA GLY A 223 3.06 19.77 -13.67
C GLY A 223 4.07 19.00 -12.82
N ALA A 224 3.95 17.66 -12.75
CA ALA A 224 4.91 16.80 -12.04
C ALA A 224 6.33 16.94 -12.60
N LEU A 225 6.47 16.92 -13.94
CA LEU A 225 7.75 17.11 -14.63
C LEU A 225 8.35 18.50 -14.36
N LEU A 226 7.53 19.54 -14.40
CA LEU A 226 7.95 20.92 -14.13
C LEU A 226 8.44 21.08 -12.69
N VAL A 227 7.70 20.56 -11.71
CA VAL A 227 8.10 20.58 -10.30
C VAL A 227 9.43 19.84 -10.09
N ALA A 228 9.57 18.65 -10.68
CA ALA A 228 10.82 17.90 -10.61
C ALA A 228 12.00 18.66 -11.26
N ALA A 229 11.77 19.32 -12.41
CA ALA A 229 12.78 20.12 -13.08
C ALA A 229 13.20 21.34 -12.25
N ILE A 230 12.24 22.07 -11.66
CA ILE A 230 12.53 23.22 -10.77
C ILE A 230 13.37 22.77 -9.57
N ILE A 231 12.97 21.69 -8.90
CA ILE A 231 13.72 21.15 -7.75
C ILE A 231 15.09 20.65 -8.20
N GLY A 232 15.17 20.01 -9.36
CA GLY A 232 16.41 19.58 -9.99
C GLY A 232 17.38 20.73 -10.18
N VAL A 233 16.93 21.85 -10.75
CA VAL A 233 17.75 23.07 -10.92
C VAL A 233 18.20 23.63 -9.57
N LEU A 234 17.31 23.72 -8.58
CA LEU A 234 17.63 24.21 -7.25
C LEU A 234 18.65 23.32 -6.49
N ARG A 235 18.60 22.00 -6.70
CA ARG A 235 19.54 21.04 -6.08
C ARG A 235 20.85 20.89 -6.83
N GLY A 236 20.79 20.86 -8.16
CA GLY A 236 21.96 20.70 -9.03
C GLY A 236 23.02 21.80 -8.82
N GLY A 237 22.59 23.01 -8.44
CA GLY A 237 23.51 24.10 -8.09
C GLY A 237 24.32 23.87 -6.80
N ARG A 238 23.79 23.12 -5.81
CA ARG A 238 24.42 22.97 -4.48
C ARG A 238 25.54 21.92 -4.41
N HIS A 239 25.62 20.99 -5.36
CA HIS A 239 26.59 19.88 -5.31
C HIS A 239 27.91 20.16 -6.06
N LEU A 240 28.02 21.31 -6.75
CA LEU A 240 29.14 21.60 -7.65
C LEU A 240 30.26 22.46 -7.06
N GLU A 241 30.10 23.00 -5.85
CA GLU A 241 31.08 23.90 -5.23
C GLU A 241 32.47 23.26 -4.93
N ARG A 242 32.67 21.95 -5.19
CA ARG A 242 33.89 21.22 -4.76
C ARG A 242 34.83 20.75 -5.87
N ALA A 243 34.49 20.86 -7.15
CA ALA A 243 35.29 20.27 -8.23
C ALA A 243 36.02 21.32 -9.08
N HIS A 244 37.33 21.52 -8.85
CA HIS A 244 38.17 22.39 -9.69
C HIS A 244 38.27 21.79 -11.12
N PRO A 245 37.94 22.54 -12.17
CA PRO A 245 38.07 22.05 -13.55
C PRO A 245 39.54 22.04 -14.01
N PRO A 246 39.87 21.21 -15.02
CA PRO A 246 41.21 21.12 -15.58
C PRO A 246 41.62 22.46 -16.21
N GLN A 247 42.80 22.97 -15.83
CA GLN A 247 43.38 24.18 -16.41
C GLN A 247 44.35 23.80 -17.54
N VAL A 248 44.27 24.45 -18.69
CA VAL A 248 45.32 24.36 -19.71
C VAL A 248 46.56 25.07 -19.17
N PRO A 249 47.72 24.41 -19.08
CA PRO A 249 48.92 25.02 -18.54
C PRO A 249 49.32 26.24 -19.36
N TYR A 250 49.57 27.37 -18.68
CA TYR A 250 50.06 28.59 -19.33
C TYR A 250 51.40 28.29 -20.03
N LEU A 251 51.57 28.84 -21.24
CA LEU A 251 52.85 28.80 -21.95
C LEU A 251 53.95 29.38 -21.07
N ALA A 252 54.97 28.58 -20.78
CA ALA A 252 56.16 29.00 -20.05
C ALA A 252 56.71 30.30 -20.67
N ARG A 253 57.08 31.26 -19.80
CA ARG A 253 57.61 32.56 -20.21
C ARG A 253 58.64 32.39 -21.34
N PRO A 254 58.54 33.12 -22.47
CA PRO A 254 59.58 33.07 -23.48
C PRO A 254 60.89 33.52 -22.82
N LEU A 255 61.91 32.64 -22.86
CA LEU A 255 63.25 32.96 -22.39
C LEU A 255 63.69 34.28 -23.02
N GLY A 256 63.97 35.29 -22.19
CA GLY A 256 64.43 36.58 -22.67
C GLY A 256 65.75 36.40 -23.44
N LEU A 257 65.76 36.74 -24.72
CA LEU A 257 66.99 36.86 -25.50
C LEU A 257 67.79 38.04 -24.94
N ARG A 258 68.69 37.76 -23.98
CA ARG A 258 69.70 38.72 -23.53
C ARG A 258 70.80 38.80 -24.58
N TRP A 259 70.55 39.52 -25.67
CA TRP A 259 71.61 39.88 -26.59
C TRP A 259 72.43 41.02 -25.98
N ARG A 260 73.57 40.71 -25.38
CA ARG A 260 74.57 41.71 -25.00
C ARG A 260 75.40 42.01 -26.24
N VAL A 261 75.21 43.20 -26.82
CA VAL A 261 76.16 43.73 -27.81
C VAL A 261 77.49 43.93 -27.07
N GLN A 262 78.44 43.02 -27.27
CA GLN A 262 79.78 43.17 -26.75
C GLN A 262 80.48 44.23 -27.59
N PHE A 263 80.54 45.46 -27.06
CA PHE A 263 81.41 46.49 -27.63
C PHE A 263 82.85 46.03 -27.43
N HIS A 264 83.51 45.58 -28.50
CA HIS A 264 84.97 45.46 -28.50
C HIS A 264 85.52 46.87 -28.30
N ARG A 265 85.95 47.19 -27.07
CA ARG A 265 86.73 48.40 -26.79
C ARG A 265 88.03 48.28 -27.58
N THR A 266 88.08 48.95 -28.72
CA THR A 266 89.33 49.18 -29.44
C THR A 266 90.27 49.93 -28.49
N ARG A 267 91.38 49.29 -28.09
CA ARG A 267 92.43 49.93 -27.30
C ARG A 267 92.92 51.17 -28.08
N PRO A 268 93.10 52.33 -27.41
CA PRO A 268 93.62 53.51 -28.08
C PRO A 268 95.07 53.26 -28.52
N GLY A 269 95.26 52.97 -29.81
CA GLY A 269 96.57 53.02 -30.45
C GLY A 269 97.04 54.47 -30.62
N ARG A 270 98.37 54.66 -30.64
CA ARG A 270 99.09 55.95 -30.79
C ARG A 270 98.48 56.88 -31.87
N PRO A 271 98.59 58.21 -31.72
CA PRO A 271 97.91 59.18 -32.59
C PRO A 271 98.47 59.19 -34.02
N ALA A 272 97.66 58.72 -34.97
CA ALA A 272 97.81 58.99 -36.41
C ALA A 272 97.02 60.26 -36.82
N GLY A 273 97.44 60.89 -37.93
CA GLY A 273 97.19 62.28 -38.34
C GLY A 273 95.73 62.73 -38.58
N PRO A 274 95.52 63.97 -39.07
CA PRO A 274 94.21 64.62 -39.14
C PRO A 274 93.19 63.89 -40.04
N ILE A 275 93.65 63.24 -41.12
CA ILE A 275 92.78 62.48 -42.03
C ILE A 275 92.24 61.20 -41.35
N ASP A 276 93.06 60.52 -40.54
CA ASP A 276 92.64 59.33 -39.78
C ASP A 276 91.65 59.65 -38.66
N ARG A 277 91.63 60.89 -38.16
CA ARG A 277 90.61 61.33 -37.20
C ARG A 277 89.26 61.51 -37.86
N LEU A 278 89.24 62.00 -39.10
CA LEU A 278 88.01 62.19 -39.87
C LEU A 278 87.46 60.83 -40.35
N ALA A 279 88.32 59.94 -40.84
CA ALA A 279 87.95 58.57 -41.18
C ALA A 279 87.42 57.79 -39.97
N ARG A 280 88.06 57.90 -38.79
CA ARG A 280 87.55 57.31 -37.53
C ARG A 280 86.26 57.95 -37.05
N GLY A 281 86.07 59.25 -37.23
CA GLY A 281 84.81 59.93 -36.91
C GLY A 281 83.65 59.44 -37.76
N VAL A 282 83.87 59.26 -39.07
CA VAL A 282 82.88 58.71 -40.01
C VAL A 282 82.58 57.25 -39.70
N LEU A 283 83.61 56.42 -39.47
CA LEU A 283 83.44 55.01 -39.08
C LEU A 283 82.73 54.87 -37.72
N ALA A 284 83.07 55.71 -36.74
CA ALA A 284 82.38 55.74 -35.45
C ALA A 284 80.93 56.19 -35.60
N PHE A 285 80.64 57.15 -36.48
CA PHE A 285 79.27 57.57 -36.78
C PHE A 285 78.46 56.43 -37.41
N PHE A 286 78.99 55.76 -38.44
CA PHE A 286 78.32 54.60 -39.03
C PHE A 286 78.18 53.42 -38.05
N GLN A 287 79.16 53.20 -37.17
CA GLN A 287 79.06 52.19 -36.11
C GLN A 287 77.99 52.55 -35.07
N VAL A 288 77.86 53.83 -34.69
CA VAL A 288 76.80 54.31 -33.78
C VAL A 288 75.43 54.22 -34.43
N VAL A 289 75.30 54.58 -35.71
CA VAL A 289 74.04 54.48 -36.46
C VAL A 289 73.64 53.02 -36.66
N ALA A 290 74.57 52.13 -37.04
CA ALA A 290 74.32 50.70 -37.20
C ALA A 290 74.02 49.99 -35.86
N ALA A 291 74.75 50.34 -34.78
CA ALA A 291 74.45 49.84 -33.45
C ALA A 291 73.11 50.39 -32.93
N GLY A 292 72.80 51.67 -33.19
CA GLY A 292 71.54 52.31 -32.83
C GLY A 292 70.34 51.68 -33.56
N SER A 293 70.47 51.41 -34.86
CA SER A 293 69.43 50.75 -35.66
C SER A 293 69.28 49.27 -35.32
N ALA A 294 70.35 48.55 -35.00
CA ALA A 294 70.29 47.18 -34.50
C ALA A 294 69.65 47.10 -33.10
N VAL A 295 69.96 48.04 -32.19
CA VAL A 295 69.33 48.13 -30.86
C VAL A 295 67.87 48.56 -30.98
N GLY A 296 67.54 49.49 -31.88
CA GLY A 296 66.17 49.89 -32.19
C GLY A 296 65.34 48.76 -32.78
N GLY A 297 65.89 48.05 -33.77
CA GLY A 297 65.26 46.90 -34.42
C GLY A 297 65.03 45.73 -33.46
N THR A 298 66.01 45.40 -32.60
CA THR A 298 65.85 44.35 -31.57
C THR A 298 64.84 44.74 -30.51
N ARG A 299 64.73 46.03 -30.13
CA ARG A 299 63.66 46.52 -29.24
C ARG A 299 62.29 46.44 -29.89
N ALA A 300 62.16 46.82 -31.16
CA ALA A 300 60.91 46.69 -31.90
C ALA A 300 60.48 45.22 -32.05
N PHE A 301 61.41 44.32 -32.40
CA PHE A 301 61.15 42.89 -32.49
C PHE A 301 60.78 42.28 -31.12
N SER A 302 61.41 42.74 -30.04
CA SER A 302 61.08 42.35 -28.67
C SER A 302 59.69 42.86 -28.25
N ALA A 303 59.32 44.07 -28.65
CA ALA A 303 57.99 44.64 -28.39
C ALA A 303 56.90 43.88 -29.15
N VAL A 304 57.10 43.58 -30.43
CA VAL A 304 56.17 42.75 -31.24
C VAL A 304 56.04 41.34 -30.65
N ARG A 305 57.15 40.73 -30.20
CA ARG A 305 57.13 39.40 -29.55
C ARG A 305 56.42 39.42 -28.20
N LEU A 306 56.61 40.46 -27.38
CA LEU A 306 55.90 40.64 -26.11
C LEU A 306 54.41 40.88 -26.33
N LEU A 307 54.04 41.65 -27.36
CA LEU A 307 52.65 41.90 -27.75
C LEU A 307 51.98 40.61 -28.26
N GLY A 308 52.67 39.84 -29.12
CA GLY A 308 52.23 38.52 -29.55
C GLY A 308 52.08 37.53 -28.39
N TYR A 309 52.99 37.55 -27.42
CA TYR A 309 52.87 36.76 -26.19
C TYR A 309 51.70 37.20 -25.30
N GLY A 310 51.46 38.52 -25.18
CA GLY A 310 50.32 39.08 -24.46
C GLY A 310 48.98 38.68 -25.08
N ILE A 311 48.86 38.74 -26.42
CA ILE A 311 47.69 38.26 -27.15
C ILE A 311 47.52 36.75 -26.98
N ALA A 312 48.60 35.98 -27.03
CA ALA A 312 48.54 34.53 -26.80
C ALA A 312 48.07 34.19 -25.38
N ILE A 313 48.56 34.88 -24.35
CA ILE A 313 48.08 34.71 -22.96
C ILE A 313 46.61 35.13 -22.82
N ALA A 314 46.23 36.28 -23.38
CA ALA A 314 44.84 36.74 -23.32
C ALA A 314 43.91 35.76 -24.03
N GLY A 315 44.34 35.21 -25.17
CA GLY A 315 43.61 34.18 -25.93
C GLY A 315 43.48 32.86 -25.16
N THR A 316 44.56 32.38 -24.53
CA THR A 316 44.48 31.16 -23.69
C THR A 316 43.69 31.38 -22.41
N ALA A 317 43.74 32.56 -21.80
CA ALA A 317 42.92 32.92 -20.65
C ALA A 317 41.43 32.99 -21.02
N LEU A 318 41.09 33.59 -22.16
CA LEU A 318 39.71 33.64 -22.67
C LEU A 318 39.20 32.23 -23.00
N LEU A 319 40.02 31.39 -23.66
CA LEU A 319 39.67 30.00 -23.94
C LEU A 319 39.47 29.20 -22.65
N ASN A 320 40.36 29.33 -21.67
CA ASN A 320 40.21 28.71 -20.35
C ASN A 320 38.95 29.19 -19.63
N TRP A 321 38.60 30.48 -19.74
CA TRP A 321 37.37 31.03 -19.16
C TRP A 321 36.12 30.47 -19.85
N LEU A 322 36.10 30.38 -21.18
CA LEU A 322 34.98 29.77 -21.94
C LEU A 322 34.84 28.26 -21.65
N VAL A 323 35.95 27.53 -21.58
CA VAL A 323 35.98 26.10 -21.19
C VAL A 323 35.49 25.95 -19.75
N TRP A 324 35.90 26.83 -18.84
CA TRP A 324 35.45 26.83 -17.45
C TRP A 324 33.93 27.04 -17.34
N ILE A 325 33.39 28.07 -18.00
CA ILE A 325 31.95 28.34 -18.01
C ILE A 325 31.16 27.19 -18.64
N SER A 326 31.63 26.66 -19.78
CA SER A 326 30.92 25.57 -20.47
C SER A 326 30.94 24.27 -19.68
N VAL A 327 32.05 23.90 -19.04
CA VAL A 327 32.14 22.72 -18.17
C VAL A 327 31.27 22.91 -16.93
N GLU A 328 31.29 24.09 -16.32
CA GLU A 328 30.47 24.41 -15.14
C GLU A 328 28.97 24.39 -15.50
N ALA A 329 28.57 25.01 -16.62
CA ALA A 329 27.21 24.97 -17.13
C ALA A 329 26.76 23.54 -17.45
N SER A 330 27.58 22.75 -18.15
CA SER A 330 27.28 21.36 -18.49
C SER A 330 27.12 20.50 -17.23
N ARG A 331 27.99 20.69 -16.23
CA ARG A 331 27.88 20.00 -14.95
C ARG A 331 26.63 20.40 -14.17
N ARG A 332 26.26 21.69 -14.16
CA ARG A 332 25.01 22.17 -13.53
C ARG A 332 23.78 21.59 -14.20
N ILE A 333 23.77 21.56 -15.54
CA ILE A 333 22.70 20.94 -16.32
C ILE A 333 22.62 19.46 -15.97
N LEU A 334 23.72 18.72 -16.04
CA LEU A 334 23.75 17.29 -15.72
C LEU A 334 23.32 17.02 -14.26
N GLY A 335 23.85 17.78 -13.30
CA GLY A 335 23.49 17.69 -11.89
C GLY A 335 22.00 18.00 -11.65
N SER A 336 21.44 18.97 -12.37
CA SER A 336 20.02 19.29 -12.31
C SER A 336 19.13 18.19 -12.88
N ILE A 337 19.55 17.57 -13.99
CA ILE A 337 18.84 16.44 -14.62
C ILE A 337 18.85 15.23 -13.67
N VAL A 338 20.01 14.90 -13.11
CA VAL A 338 20.13 13.77 -12.17
C VAL A 338 19.30 14.02 -10.91
N ALA A 339 19.35 15.23 -10.34
CA ALA A 339 18.54 15.59 -9.18
C ALA A 339 17.03 15.55 -9.49
N ALA A 340 16.61 16.06 -10.65
CA ALA A 340 15.22 15.98 -11.10
C ALA A 340 14.77 14.52 -11.25
N ALA A 341 15.60 13.66 -11.85
CA ALA A 341 15.31 12.24 -12.01
C ALA A 341 15.16 11.51 -10.67
N VAL A 342 16.03 11.81 -9.68
CA VAL A 342 15.95 11.25 -8.33
C VAL A 342 14.67 11.68 -7.62
N VAL A 343 14.30 12.96 -7.71
CA VAL A 343 13.06 13.49 -7.12
C VAL A 343 11.83 12.88 -7.79
N MET A 344 11.84 12.76 -9.12
CA MET A 344 10.77 12.12 -9.88
C MET A 344 10.63 10.65 -9.49
N TRP A 345 11.73 9.91 -9.36
CA TRP A 345 11.72 8.51 -8.93
C TRP A 345 11.16 8.33 -7.52
N ALA A 346 11.57 9.19 -6.58
CA ALA A 346 11.01 9.20 -5.23
C ALA A 346 9.50 9.52 -5.25
N GLY A 347 9.09 10.52 -6.03
CA GLY A 347 7.68 10.88 -6.20
C GLY A 347 6.86 9.73 -6.81
N LEU A 348 7.40 9.03 -7.81
CA LEU A 348 6.75 7.87 -8.42
C LEU A 348 6.57 6.72 -7.42
N ARG A 349 7.57 6.45 -6.56
CA ARG A 349 7.46 5.45 -5.49
C ARG A 349 6.36 5.80 -4.49
N ILE A 350 6.28 7.05 -4.05
CA ILE A 350 5.24 7.54 -3.14
C ILE A 350 3.86 7.42 -3.82
N THR A 351 3.76 7.85 -5.08
CA THR A 351 2.54 7.73 -5.89
C THR A 351 2.08 6.28 -5.98
N TRP A 352 3.00 5.36 -6.25
CA TRP A 352 2.68 3.94 -6.35
C TRP A 352 2.19 3.35 -5.02
N ALA A 353 2.84 3.70 -3.91
CA ALA A 353 2.43 3.25 -2.58
C ALA A 353 1.05 3.80 -2.18
N THR A 354 0.80 5.09 -2.45
CA THR A 354 -0.48 5.76 -2.16
C THR A 354 -1.61 5.22 -3.04
N ILE A 355 -1.37 4.98 -4.33
CA ILE A 355 -2.31 4.31 -5.23
C ILE A 355 -2.67 2.93 -4.68
N ARG A 356 -1.68 2.08 -4.38
CA ARG A 356 -1.94 0.73 -3.84
C ARG A 356 -2.77 0.77 -2.56
N ARG A 357 -2.45 1.69 -1.66
CA ARG A 357 -3.18 1.88 -0.41
C ARG A 357 -4.62 2.36 -0.65
N ALA A 358 -4.80 3.41 -1.45
CA ALA A 358 -6.12 3.96 -1.76
C ALA A 358 -6.99 2.94 -2.51
N THR A 359 -6.42 2.17 -3.45
CA THR A 359 -7.13 1.08 -4.13
C THR A 359 -7.60 0.03 -3.13
N ARG A 360 -6.74 -0.39 -2.19
CA ARG A 360 -7.09 -1.37 -1.16
C ARG A 360 -8.17 -0.86 -0.20
N VAL A 361 -8.12 0.39 0.21
CA VAL A 361 -8.95 0.94 1.29
C VAL A 361 -10.26 1.55 0.80
N LEU A 362 -10.31 2.00 -0.46
CA LEU A 362 -11.47 2.66 -1.04
C LEU A 362 -12.06 1.84 -2.20
N LEU A 363 -11.30 1.60 -3.26
CA LEU A 363 -11.85 1.01 -4.49
C LEU A 363 -12.30 -0.43 -4.30
N LEU A 364 -11.50 -1.28 -3.64
CA LEU A 364 -11.85 -2.68 -3.42
C LEU A 364 -13.09 -2.83 -2.51
N PRO A 365 -13.16 -2.22 -1.30
CA PRO A 365 -14.36 -2.24 -0.46
C PRO A 365 -15.61 -1.74 -1.18
N LEU A 366 -15.50 -0.63 -1.93
CA LEU A 366 -16.62 -0.07 -2.67
C LEU A 366 -17.10 -1.02 -3.78
N ALA A 367 -16.18 -1.64 -4.53
CA ALA A 367 -16.51 -2.62 -5.56
C ALA A 367 -17.18 -3.87 -4.97
N PHE A 368 -16.68 -4.39 -3.86
CA PHE A 368 -17.30 -5.52 -3.18
C PHE A 368 -18.65 -5.16 -2.56
N ALA A 369 -18.81 -3.97 -1.98
CA ALA A 369 -20.09 -3.48 -1.47
C ALA A 369 -21.12 -3.31 -2.60
N ALA A 370 -20.73 -2.76 -3.74
CA ALA A 370 -21.58 -2.65 -4.92
C ALA A 370 -22.01 -4.03 -5.46
N CYS A 371 -21.06 -4.96 -5.57
CA CYS A 371 -21.34 -6.34 -5.96
C CYS A 371 -22.34 -7.01 -4.99
N ALA A 372 -22.14 -6.86 -3.68
CA ALA A 372 -23.04 -7.38 -2.66
C ALA A 372 -24.44 -6.74 -2.74
N ALA A 373 -24.52 -5.42 -2.95
CA ALA A 373 -25.79 -4.69 -3.06
C ALA A 373 -26.61 -5.18 -4.26
N VAL A 374 -26.01 -5.28 -5.44
CA VAL A 374 -26.66 -5.83 -6.65
C VAL A 374 -27.08 -7.27 -6.41
N THR A 375 -26.21 -8.08 -5.81
CA THR A 375 -26.53 -9.50 -5.53
C THR A 375 -27.71 -9.61 -4.56
N PHE A 376 -27.81 -8.74 -3.55
CA PHE A 376 -28.94 -8.76 -2.62
C PHE A 376 -30.25 -8.27 -3.22
N THR A 377 -30.25 -7.30 -4.13
CA THR A 377 -31.49 -6.91 -4.82
C THR A 377 -32.02 -8.06 -5.68
N TRP A 378 -31.14 -8.74 -6.42
CA TRP A 378 -31.50 -9.94 -7.18
C TRP A 378 -31.95 -11.09 -6.28
N TRP A 379 -31.27 -11.32 -5.16
CA TRP A 379 -31.62 -12.34 -4.18
C TRP A 379 -32.99 -12.06 -3.54
N ALA A 380 -33.28 -10.82 -3.16
CA ALA A 380 -34.56 -10.45 -2.54
C ALA A 380 -35.73 -10.66 -3.50
N GLU A 381 -35.55 -10.33 -4.78
CA GLU A 381 -36.51 -10.61 -5.83
C GLU A 381 -36.68 -12.13 -6.07
N ALA A 382 -35.59 -12.91 -6.05
CA ALA A 382 -35.66 -14.36 -6.17
C ALA A 382 -36.42 -15.00 -5.00
N VAL A 383 -36.25 -14.49 -3.78
CA VAL A 383 -37.02 -14.92 -2.59
C VAL A 383 -38.51 -14.61 -2.78
N ARG A 384 -38.86 -13.41 -3.24
CA ARG A 384 -40.25 -13.03 -3.52
C ARG A 384 -40.89 -13.99 -4.54
N ARG A 385 -40.21 -14.23 -5.67
CA ARG A 385 -40.67 -15.19 -6.71
C ARG A 385 -40.78 -16.62 -6.18
N TYR A 386 -39.85 -17.06 -5.35
CA TYR A 386 -39.95 -18.38 -4.74
C TYR A 386 -41.21 -18.53 -3.89
N PHE A 387 -41.60 -17.50 -3.13
CA PHE A 387 -42.83 -17.55 -2.35
C PHE A 387 -44.09 -17.47 -3.21
N ALA A 388 -44.05 -16.78 -4.34
CA ALA A 388 -45.17 -16.72 -5.28
C ALA A 388 -45.35 -18.03 -6.08
N ASP A 389 -44.26 -18.54 -6.68
CA ASP A 389 -44.32 -19.57 -7.72
C ASP A 389 -43.76 -20.94 -7.26
N GLY A 390 -42.98 -20.99 -6.18
CA GLY A 390 -42.43 -22.24 -5.62
C GLY A 390 -41.36 -22.94 -6.48
N GLU A 391 -40.84 -22.28 -7.51
CA GLU A 391 -39.94 -22.89 -8.50
C GLU A 391 -38.57 -23.30 -7.92
N LEU A 392 -38.10 -24.50 -8.26
CA LEU A 392 -36.78 -25.00 -7.84
C LEU A 392 -35.60 -24.17 -8.36
N VAL A 393 -35.73 -23.58 -9.56
CA VAL A 393 -34.68 -22.75 -10.17
C VAL A 393 -34.40 -21.51 -9.33
N THR A 394 -35.44 -20.88 -8.77
CA THR A 394 -35.27 -19.71 -7.90
C THR A 394 -34.51 -20.06 -6.62
N LEU A 395 -34.63 -21.28 -6.11
CA LEU A 395 -33.87 -21.75 -4.94
C LEU A 395 -32.36 -21.83 -5.21
N ALA A 396 -31.97 -22.23 -6.43
CA ALA A 396 -30.57 -22.20 -6.85
C ALA A 396 -30.04 -20.75 -6.92
N TRP A 397 -30.83 -19.81 -7.43
CA TRP A 397 -30.49 -18.38 -7.45
C TRP A 397 -30.36 -17.79 -6.05
N ILE A 398 -31.26 -18.15 -5.13
CA ILE A 398 -31.20 -17.75 -3.71
C ILE A 398 -29.90 -18.26 -3.09
N GLY A 399 -29.55 -19.54 -3.31
CA GLY A 399 -28.32 -20.14 -2.81
C GLY A 399 -27.06 -19.44 -3.36
N ALA A 400 -26.97 -19.30 -4.69
CA ALA A 400 -25.84 -18.65 -5.36
C ALA A 400 -25.69 -17.18 -4.94
N GLY A 401 -26.80 -16.44 -4.88
CA GLY A 401 -26.82 -15.05 -4.45
C GLY A 401 -26.38 -14.88 -2.98
N THR A 402 -26.81 -15.79 -2.09
CA THR A 402 -26.37 -15.76 -0.69
C THR A 402 -24.86 -15.97 -0.57
N VAL A 403 -24.31 -16.95 -1.29
CA VAL A 403 -22.86 -17.22 -1.29
C VAL A 403 -22.09 -16.05 -1.88
N ALA A 404 -22.50 -15.52 -3.04
CA ALA A 404 -21.84 -14.41 -3.70
C ALA A 404 -21.87 -13.11 -2.86
N ALA A 405 -23.00 -12.80 -2.22
CA ALA A 405 -23.10 -11.64 -1.34
C ALA A 405 -22.26 -11.83 -0.07
N ALA A 406 -22.30 -13.02 0.54
CA ALA A 406 -21.50 -13.30 1.73
C ALA A 406 -20.00 -13.23 1.45
N THR A 407 -19.53 -13.74 0.30
CA THR A 407 -18.12 -13.62 -0.09
C THR A 407 -17.73 -12.17 -0.36
N ALA A 408 -18.54 -11.42 -1.10
CA ALA A 408 -18.29 -10.00 -1.36
C ALA A 408 -18.22 -9.20 -0.05
N LEU A 409 -19.19 -9.35 0.85
CA LEU A 409 -19.20 -8.69 2.16
C LEU A 409 -18.00 -9.10 3.02
N THR A 410 -17.57 -10.36 2.93
CA THR A 410 -16.37 -10.84 3.63
C THR A 410 -15.12 -10.14 3.12
N LEU A 411 -15.01 -9.94 1.81
CA LEU A 411 -13.87 -9.26 1.20
C LEU A 411 -13.77 -7.78 1.59
N ILE A 412 -14.88 -7.11 1.93
CA ILE A 412 -14.88 -5.74 2.46
C ILE A 412 -14.01 -5.66 3.72
N TRP A 413 -14.29 -6.50 4.73
CA TRP A 413 -13.51 -6.43 5.97
C TRP A 413 -12.12 -7.04 5.84
N VAL A 414 -11.92 -8.04 4.98
CA VAL A 414 -10.58 -8.59 4.70
C VAL A 414 -9.67 -7.50 4.15
N THR A 415 -10.17 -6.68 3.22
CA THR A 415 -9.39 -5.58 2.64
C THR A 415 -9.10 -4.46 3.64
N LEU A 416 -10.06 -4.14 4.53
CA LEU A 416 -9.93 -3.08 5.53
C LEU A 416 -9.15 -3.47 6.79
N SER A 417 -9.15 -4.74 7.21
CA SER A 417 -8.58 -5.17 8.49
C SER A 417 -7.05 -5.03 8.63
N GLY A 418 -6.32 -4.82 7.53
CA GLY A 418 -4.85 -4.81 7.55
C GLY A 418 -4.21 -6.20 7.69
N GLN A 419 -4.94 -7.23 8.14
CA GLN A 419 -4.42 -8.56 8.48
C GLN A 419 -3.92 -9.37 7.28
N ALA A 420 -3.09 -10.38 7.55
CA ALA A 420 -2.69 -11.36 6.55
C ALA A 420 -3.91 -12.12 6.00
N LEU A 421 -3.98 -12.29 4.67
CA LEU A 421 -5.10 -12.92 3.98
C LEU A 421 -5.40 -14.33 4.53
N ALA A 422 -4.36 -15.12 4.81
CA ALA A 422 -4.51 -16.49 5.33
C ALA A 422 -5.11 -16.53 6.76
N VAL A 423 -4.90 -15.50 7.57
CA VAL A 423 -5.53 -15.40 8.91
C VAL A 423 -6.99 -15.02 8.74
N SER A 424 -7.27 -14.03 7.89
CA SER A 424 -8.63 -13.55 7.62
C SER A 424 -9.52 -14.64 7.00
N LEU A 425 -9.00 -15.41 6.04
CA LEU A 425 -9.75 -16.52 5.43
C LEU A 425 -10.05 -17.65 6.41
N ARG A 426 -9.11 -17.98 7.30
CA ARG A 426 -9.34 -18.97 8.37
C ARG A 426 -10.42 -18.50 9.34
N SER A 427 -10.36 -17.21 9.72
CA SER A 427 -11.38 -16.56 10.56
C SER A 427 -12.78 -16.60 9.92
N ALA A 428 -12.85 -16.25 8.64
CA ALA A 428 -14.08 -16.28 7.86
C ALA A 428 -14.66 -17.69 7.75
N GLN A 429 -13.82 -18.69 7.42
CA GLN A 429 -14.23 -20.09 7.32
C GLN A 429 -14.75 -20.63 8.66
N HIS A 430 -14.04 -20.34 9.76
CA HIS A 430 -14.45 -20.76 11.10
C HIS A 430 -15.80 -20.15 11.49
N SER A 431 -15.94 -18.83 11.30
CA SER A 431 -17.18 -18.11 11.59
C SER A 431 -18.34 -18.60 10.71
N ALA A 432 -18.10 -18.85 9.43
CA ALA A 432 -19.10 -19.38 8.50
C ALA A 432 -19.56 -20.78 8.89
N THR A 433 -18.66 -21.66 9.35
CA THR A 433 -19.00 -23.03 9.77
C THR A 433 -19.93 -23.00 10.99
N ILE A 434 -19.61 -22.20 12.00
CA ILE A 434 -20.45 -22.06 13.21
C ILE A 434 -21.79 -21.40 12.86
N ALA A 435 -21.76 -20.30 12.09
CA ALA A 435 -22.96 -19.57 11.70
C ALA A 435 -23.89 -20.41 10.82
N ALA A 436 -23.36 -21.19 9.87
CA ALA A 436 -24.15 -22.07 9.00
C ALA A 436 -24.84 -23.17 9.81
N THR A 437 -24.14 -23.77 10.78
CA THR A 437 -24.72 -24.82 11.62
C THR A 437 -25.89 -24.29 12.47
N LYS A 438 -25.70 -23.13 13.12
CA LYS A 438 -26.75 -22.46 13.90
C LYS A 438 -27.88 -21.93 13.01
N GLY A 439 -27.52 -21.38 11.85
CA GLY A 439 -28.43 -20.83 10.86
C GLY A 439 -29.35 -21.89 10.24
N LEU A 440 -28.83 -23.09 9.95
CA LEU A 440 -29.64 -24.20 9.42
C LEU A 440 -30.71 -24.65 10.41
N LEU A 441 -30.38 -24.70 11.71
CA LEU A 441 -31.35 -25.02 12.76
C LEU A 441 -32.42 -23.94 12.89
N ILE A 442 -32.02 -22.66 12.85
CA ILE A 442 -32.96 -21.53 12.88
C ILE A 442 -33.88 -21.55 11.64
N LEU A 443 -33.30 -21.78 10.46
CA LEU A 443 -34.04 -21.91 9.20
C LEU A 443 -35.05 -23.05 9.26
N ALA A 444 -34.67 -24.21 9.82
CA ALA A 444 -35.57 -25.35 10.01
C ALA A 444 -36.78 -24.99 10.90
N LEU A 445 -36.51 -24.36 12.04
CA LEU A 445 -37.55 -23.95 12.98
C LEU A 445 -38.49 -22.91 12.35
N PHE A 446 -37.96 -21.93 11.61
CA PHE A 446 -38.78 -20.93 10.93
C PHE A 446 -39.57 -21.49 9.76
N ALA A 447 -38.97 -22.38 8.97
CA ALA A 447 -39.66 -23.09 7.89
C ALA A 447 -40.91 -23.81 8.41
N VAL A 448 -40.80 -24.49 9.56
CA VAL A 448 -41.94 -25.15 10.20
C VAL A 448 -42.93 -24.12 10.74
N ALA A 449 -42.46 -23.16 11.55
CA ALA A 449 -43.33 -22.22 12.24
C ALA A 449 -44.15 -21.33 11.28
N LEU A 450 -43.54 -20.86 10.19
CA LEU A 450 -44.19 -19.98 9.21
C LEU A 450 -44.98 -20.75 8.16
N GLY A 451 -44.52 -21.94 7.78
CA GLY A 451 -45.16 -22.73 6.72
C GLY A 451 -46.28 -23.66 7.20
N ALA A 452 -46.24 -24.12 8.46
CA ALA A 452 -47.25 -25.04 9.00
C ALA A 452 -48.68 -24.45 9.01
N PRO A 453 -48.89 -23.15 9.33
CA PRO A 453 -50.21 -22.54 9.23
C PRO A 453 -50.81 -22.63 7.82
N GLY A 454 -50.02 -22.32 6.80
CA GLY A 454 -50.48 -22.31 5.40
C GLY A 454 -50.68 -23.70 4.82
N THR A 455 -49.99 -24.74 5.31
CA THR A 455 -50.17 -26.12 4.82
C THR A 455 -51.17 -26.95 5.59
N LEU A 456 -51.22 -26.82 6.92
CA LEU A 456 -52.09 -27.66 7.75
C LEU A 456 -53.51 -27.10 7.87
N PHE A 457 -53.64 -25.77 7.86
CA PHE A 457 -54.92 -25.10 8.10
C PHE A 457 -55.41 -24.30 6.89
N ASP A 458 -54.66 -24.30 5.78
CA ASP A 458 -54.89 -23.43 4.60
C ASP A 458 -55.03 -21.94 4.97
N THR A 459 -54.40 -21.53 6.09
CA THR A 459 -54.40 -20.16 6.59
C THR A 459 -52.99 -19.61 6.58
N GLY A 460 -52.69 -18.68 5.66
CA GLY A 460 -51.46 -17.90 5.66
C GLY A 460 -50.78 -17.80 4.29
N PRO A 461 -49.81 -16.86 4.15
CA PRO A 461 -49.19 -16.54 2.86
C PRO A 461 -48.07 -17.50 2.45
N ILE A 462 -47.59 -18.38 3.34
CA ILE A 462 -46.46 -19.28 3.09
C ILE A 462 -46.90 -20.73 3.26
N ARG A 463 -46.59 -21.57 2.26
CA ARG A 463 -46.80 -23.02 2.28
C ARG A 463 -45.45 -23.76 2.34
N TRP A 464 -45.45 -25.01 2.80
CA TRP A 464 -44.27 -25.88 2.74
C TRP A 464 -43.90 -26.14 1.28
N GLY A 465 -42.63 -25.93 0.98
CA GLY A 465 -42.05 -26.16 -0.33
C GLY A 465 -40.81 -27.04 -0.25
N TRP A 466 -40.07 -27.09 -1.35
CA TRP A 466 -38.83 -27.86 -1.45
C TRP A 466 -37.78 -27.48 -0.41
N LEU A 467 -37.66 -26.19 -0.06
CA LEU A 467 -36.72 -25.72 0.96
C LEU A 467 -37.05 -26.30 2.34
N THR A 468 -38.32 -26.20 2.75
CA THR A 468 -38.76 -26.66 4.06
C THR A 468 -38.63 -28.18 4.17
N ALA A 469 -39.02 -28.91 3.12
CA ALA A 469 -38.85 -30.37 3.05
C ALA A 469 -37.38 -30.78 3.10
N GLY A 470 -36.50 -30.11 2.34
CA GLY A 470 -35.07 -30.40 2.30
C GLY A 470 -34.38 -30.17 3.65
N VAL A 471 -34.65 -29.02 4.29
CA VAL A 471 -34.07 -28.68 5.59
C VAL A 471 -34.56 -29.64 6.68
N LEU A 472 -35.85 -30.00 6.69
CA LEU A 472 -36.38 -30.99 7.63
C LEU A 472 -35.78 -32.38 7.42
N THR A 473 -35.62 -32.79 6.17
CA THR A 473 -34.99 -34.07 5.83
C THR A 473 -33.53 -34.11 6.29
N LEU A 474 -32.76 -33.05 6.04
CA LEU A 474 -31.39 -32.93 6.51
C LEU A 474 -31.30 -32.97 8.05
N LEU A 475 -32.20 -32.28 8.75
CA LEU A 475 -32.26 -32.28 10.21
C LEU A 475 -32.63 -33.67 10.75
N ALA A 476 -33.59 -34.35 10.14
CA ALA A 476 -33.99 -35.72 10.49
C ALA A 476 -32.83 -36.71 10.28
N ILE A 477 -32.10 -36.61 9.17
CA ILE A 477 -30.91 -37.44 8.91
C ILE A 477 -29.81 -37.14 9.93
N ALA A 478 -29.50 -35.87 10.20
CA ALA A 478 -28.47 -35.47 11.14
C ALA A 478 -28.78 -35.96 12.56
N THR A 479 -30.04 -35.83 13.00
CA THR A 479 -30.48 -36.33 14.31
C THR A 479 -30.42 -37.86 14.37
N LEU A 480 -30.85 -38.57 13.31
CA LEU A 480 -30.78 -40.04 13.24
C LEU A 480 -29.33 -40.55 13.28
N ILE A 481 -28.41 -39.91 12.56
CA ILE A 481 -26.96 -40.21 12.63
C ILE A 481 -26.43 -39.96 14.05
N HIS A 482 -26.81 -38.85 14.68
CA HIS A 482 -26.37 -38.52 16.04
C HIS A 482 -26.87 -39.56 17.06
N PHE A 483 -28.13 -39.97 16.98
CA PHE A 483 -28.69 -41.03 17.80
C PHE A 483 -27.99 -42.37 17.53
N ALA A 484 -27.83 -42.77 16.26
CA ALA A 484 -27.14 -44.01 15.89
C ALA A 484 -25.68 -44.05 16.39
N ALA A 485 -24.98 -42.91 16.37
CA ALA A 485 -23.63 -42.78 16.92
C ALA A 485 -23.60 -42.94 18.45
N ARG A 486 -24.63 -42.44 19.16
CA ARG A 486 -24.80 -42.67 20.62
C ARG A 486 -25.13 -44.13 20.95
N PHE A 487 -25.89 -44.81 20.09
CA PHE A 487 -26.25 -46.22 20.25
C PHE A 487 -25.16 -47.21 19.83
N LYS A 488 -24.01 -46.75 19.30
CA LYS A 488 -22.88 -47.61 18.96
C LYS A 488 -22.46 -48.37 20.23
N PRO A 489 -22.64 -49.71 20.29
CA PRO A 489 -22.64 -50.44 21.55
C PRO A 489 -21.27 -50.33 22.23
N ARG A 490 -21.28 -49.93 23.51
CA ARG A 490 -20.11 -49.86 24.42
C ARG A 490 -19.25 -51.13 24.43
N ARG A 491 -19.76 -52.25 23.91
CA ARG A 491 -19.07 -53.54 23.75
C ARG A 491 -17.81 -53.43 22.85
N LEU A 492 -17.84 -52.65 21.76
CA LEU A 492 -16.67 -52.48 20.88
C LEU A 492 -15.59 -51.59 21.49
N ARG A 493 -15.96 -50.53 22.23
CA ARG A 493 -15.00 -49.69 22.98
C ARG A 493 -14.37 -50.45 24.14
N ARG A 494 -15.11 -51.34 24.83
CA ARG A 494 -14.54 -52.23 25.85
C ARG A 494 -13.62 -53.29 25.24
N ALA A 495 -13.95 -53.87 24.09
CA ALA A 495 -13.06 -54.81 23.37
C ALA A 495 -11.77 -54.14 22.87
N ALA A 496 -11.86 -52.94 22.30
CA ALA A 496 -10.70 -52.15 21.87
C ALA A 496 -9.81 -51.72 23.05
N ARG A 497 -10.41 -51.33 24.19
CA ARG A 497 -9.66 -50.99 25.41
C ARG A 497 -9.00 -52.22 26.03
N ARG A 498 -9.67 -53.38 26.03
CA ARG A 498 -9.10 -54.68 26.47
C ARG A 498 -7.91 -55.11 25.63
N ASN A 499 -8.00 -54.96 24.30
CA ASN A 499 -6.88 -55.24 23.40
C ASN A 499 -5.70 -54.28 23.59
N ARG A 500 -5.96 -53.00 23.94
CA ARG A 500 -4.88 -52.03 24.23
C ARG A 500 -4.17 -52.32 25.54
N THR A 501 -4.89 -52.70 26.60
CA THR A 501 -4.27 -53.16 27.87
C THR A 501 -3.57 -54.50 27.72
N ARG A 502 -4.06 -55.42 26.88
CA ARG A 502 -3.40 -56.71 26.66
C ARG A 502 -2.10 -56.60 25.88
N ARG A 503 -1.96 -55.57 25.03
CA ARG A 503 -0.72 -55.26 24.29
C ARG A 503 0.33 -54.56 25.17
N SER A 504 -0.06 -53.86 26.23
CA SER A 504 0.89 -53.24 27.17
C SER A 504 1.36 -54.17 28.29
N THR A 505 0.68 -55.29 28.52
CA THR A 505 1.10 -56.34 29.48
C THR A 505 1.82 -57.51 28.83
N GLN A 506 2.18 -57.43 27.54
CA GLN A 506 3.05 -58.43 26.94
C GLN A 506 4.48 -58.07 27.33
N PRO A 507 5.14 -58.84 28.23
CA PRO A 507 6.51 -58.56 28.60
C PRO A 507 7.37 -58.63 27.33
N LEU A 508 8.15 -57.57 27.11
CA LEU A 508 9.26 -57.58 26.18
C LEU A 508 10.10 -58.83 26.48
N ARG A 509 9.93 -59.86 25.67
CA ARG A 509 10.73 -61.07 25.71
C ARG A 509 12.11 -60.66 25.24
N SER A 510 12.93 -60.34 26.23
CA SER A 510 14.38 -60.23 26.16
C SER A 510 14.98 -61.55 25.67
N GLY A 511 15.96 -61.43 24.77
CA GLY A 511 16.78 -62.51 24.22
C GLY A 511 16.54 -62.69 22.72
N ASP A 512 17.48 -62.53 21.81
CA ASP A 512 18.93 -62.38 21.87
C ASP A 512 19.39 -61.75 20.55
N LYS A 513 20.37 -60.85 20.58
CA LYS A 513 21.70 -61.09 20.01
C LYS A 513 22.53 -59.82 20.06
N ALA A 514 23.60 -59.93 20.83
CA ALA A 514 24.75 -59.06 20.87
C ALA A 514 25.44 -58.94 19.51
N ALA A 515 25.98 -57.76 19.23
CA ALA A 515 27.35 -57.60 18.76
C ALA A 515 27.84 -56.18 19.13
N PRO A 516 29.02 -56.05 19.75
CA PRO A 516 29.63 -54.78 20.13
C PRO A 516 30.60 -54.26 19.06
N ASP A 517 31.06 -53.03 19.30
CA ASP A 517 32.28 -52.41 18.78
C ASP A 517 32.31 -51.97 17.30
N ALA A 518 32.27 -50.64 17.10
CA ALA A 518 33.34 -49.95 16.37
C ALA A 518 33.31 -48.44 16.62
N LYS A 519 34.47 -47.97 17.10
CA LYS A 519 34.93 -46.61 17.35
C LYS A 519 34.91 -45.71 16.11
N ALA A 520 34.74 -44.40 16.34
CA ALA A 520 35.48 -43.25 15.79
C ALA A 520 34.62 -41.99 16.07
N GLN A 521 34.86 -41.15 17.10
CA GLN A 521 35.97 -40.21 17.23
C GLN A 521 36.46 -39.66 15.89
N GLU A 522 36.02 -38.45 15.53
CA GLU A 522 36.90 -37.28 15.55
C GLU A 522 36.12 -35.95 15.65
N PRO A 523 36.77 -34.88 16.18
CA PRO A 523 36.18 -33.59 16.53
C PRO A 523 36.49 -32.52 15.44
N VAL A 524 36.37 -31.24 15.81
CA VAL A 524 36.75 -30.04 15.04
C VAL A 524 35.58 -29.58 14.13
N GLU A 525 35.03 -28.37 14.23
CA GLU A 525 35.73 -27.10 14.17
C GLU A 525 34.91 -25.95 14.77
N GLN A 526 35.61 -25.14 15.55
CA GLN A 526 35.19 -23.83 16.04
C GLN A 526 34.93 -22.88 14.86
N SER A 527 33.78 -22.20 14.84
CA SER A 527 33.66 -20.94 14.07
C SER A 527 33.49 -19.77 15.03
N THR A 528 34.63 -19.29 15.52
CA THR A 528 34.82 -17.94 16.03
C THR A 528 34.55 -16.93 14.90
N GLY A 529 33.40 -16.26 14.96
CA GLY A 529 33.09 -15.08 14.15
C GLY A 529 33.63 -13.82 14.83
N THR A 530 34.83 -13.44 14.43
CA THR A 530 35.61 -12.28 14.85
C THR A 530 34.90 -10.95 14.59
N ARG A 531 34.81 -10.14 15.66
CA ARG A 531 34.81 -8.68 15.61
C ARG A 531 36.14 -8.19 15.03
N SER A 532 36.12 -7.43 13.94
CA SER A 532 37.05 -6.31 13.71
C SER A 532 36.56 -5.45 12.55
N GLY A 533 36.67 -4.13 12.71
CA GLY A 533 36.21 -3.13 11.76
C GLY A 533 36.34 -1.72 12.32
N THR A 534 37.58 -1.31 12.59
CA THR A 534 38.01 0.06 12.93
C THR A 534 37.97 1.01 11.74
N ALA A 535 37.62 2.27 12.03
CA ALA A 535 38.15 3.52 11.48
C ALA A 535 38.03 3.83 9.97
N ARG A 536 37.14 4.78 9.65
CA ARG A 536 37.53 6.15 9.27
C ARG A 536 36.39 7.13 9.45
#